data_AF-A0A1B7YXV0-F1
#
_entry.id   AF-A0A1B7YXV0-F1
#
_cell.length_a   1.000
_cell.length_b   1.000
_cell.length_c   1.000
_cell.angle_alpha   90.00
_cell.angle_beta   90.00
_cell.angle_gamma   90.00
#
_symmetry.space_group_name_H-M   'P 1'
#
loop_
_entity.id
_entity.type
_entity.pdbx_description
1 polymer ?
#
loop_
_entity_poly.entity_id
_entity_poly.type
_entity_poly.pdbx_seq_one_letter_code
_entity_poly.pdbx_strand_id
1 'polypeptide(L)'
;MKNIFWLLAIILLGIHTIEAQGPPITADKPIMLGGGSFTVKTLTEIRHTERGDFTYIPFMLHYLPTSNSLVAVHVPYLNYDIDNGPRGSGLADVKIMGKYQFYRKDGTGKTFRMVAKTLQTLPTGKELDLMDLSTGKYAGYYGIVAGYESLKYGISNELGYNWVPDGSLDALTHKIGFGLPLLKPQYPNKQVNLYFEYTNSWLVERDWYQLLYAQGVQYARKNVTFDLAVQVPLVNDIEEGRKLKYSLFLGSRYSF
;
A
#
# COMPACT_ATOMS: atom_id res chain seq x y z
N MET A 1 0.75 42.75 17.74
CA MET A 1 -0.47 42.00 18.14
C MET A 1 -1.48 41.79 17.00
N LYS A 2 -1.64 42.72 16.05
CA LYS A 2 -2.59 42.59 14.91
C LYS A 2 -2.29 41.42 13.95
N ASN A 3 -1.03 40.98 13.84
CA ASN A 3 -0.60 39.94 12.89
C ASN A 3 -0.76 38.51 13.42
N ILE A 4 -0.93 38.33 14.75
CA ILE A 4 -1.14 37.01 15.36
C ILE A 4 -2.59 36.55 15.17
N PHE A 5 -3.53 37.50 15.12
CA PHE A 5 -4.95 37.22 14.87
C PHE A 5 -5.21 36.72 13.45
N TRP A 6 -4.49 37.24 12.46
CA TRP A 6 -4.56 36.76 11.07
C TRP A 6 -3.93 35.37 10.90
N LEU A 7 -2.86 35.08 11.64
CA LEU A 7 -2.24 33.74 11.67
C LEU A 7 -3.16 32.69 12.31
N LEU A 8 -3.85 33.04 13.39
CA LEU A 8 -4.87 32.17 14.00
C LEU A 8 -6.13 32.01 13.12
N ALA A 9 -6.54 33.05 12.40
CA ALA A 9 -7.66 32.98 11.47
C ALA A 9 -7.35 32.11 10.23
N ILE A 10 -6.10 32.10 9.75
CA ILE A 10 -5.65 31.23 8.65
C ILE A 10 -5.53 29.76 9.11
N ILE A 11 -5.16 29.52 10.38
CA ILE A 11 -5.14 28.18 10.98
C ILE A 11 -6.56 27.63 11.22
N LEU A 12 -7.57 28.50 11.36
CA LEU A 12 -8.96 28.11 11.62
C LEU A 12 -9.84 27.93 10.36
N LEU A 13 -9.37 28.30 9.16
CA LEU A 13 -10.23 28.42 7.96
C LEU A 13 -9.96 27.45 6.80
N GLY A 14 -9.20 26.37 7.00
CA GLY A 14 -9.05 25.40 5.92
C GLY A 14 -8.68 24.02 6.41
N ILE A 15 -9.65 23.11 6.41
CA ILE A 15 -9.66 21.83 5.68
C ILE A 15 -10.90 21.07 6.17
N HIS A 16 -12.02 21.30 5.47
CA HIS A 16 -13.21 20.45 5.59
C HIS A 16 -13.39 19.73 4.27
N THR A 17 -13.00 18.45 4.25
CA THR A 17 -13.60 17.31 3.51
C THR A 17 -12.60 16.15 3.50
N ILE A 18 -12.68 15.29 4.51
CA ILE A 18 -12.04 13.96 4.46
C ILE A 18 -13.18 12.94 4.53
N GLU A 19 -13.81 12.71 3.37
CA GLU A 19 -14.63 11.54 3.16
C GLU A 19 -13.71 10.41 2.71
N ALA A 20 -13.46 9.40 3.52
CA ALA A 20 -12.85 8.20 2.99
C ALA A 20 -13.25 6.99 3.81
N GLN A 21 -13.93 6.05 3.13
CA GLN A 21 -13.67 4.64 3.32
C GLN A 21 -12.14 4.45 3.30
N GLY A 22 -11.60 3.74 4.30
CA GLY A 22 -10.17 3.52 4.31
C GLY A 22 -9.73 2.72 3.07
N PRO A 23 -8.45 2.79 2.71
CA PRO A 23 -7.94 2.02 1.57
C PRO A 23 -8.04 0.51 1.85
N PRO A 24 -8.03 -0.30 0.77
CA PRO A 24 -7.59 -1.69 0.88
C PRO A 24 -6.22 -1.76 1.57
N ILE A 25 -5.93 -2.90 2.20
CA ILE A 25 -4.77 -3.04 3.07
C ILE A 25 -3.54 -3.42 2.24
N THR A 26 -3.67 -4.42 1.37
CA THR A 26 -2.59 -4.95 0.53
C THR A 26 -2.70 -4.55 -0.95
N ALA A 27 -3.90 -4.22 -1.41
CA ALA A 27 -4.16 -3.59 -2.69
C ALA A 27 -4.09 -2.06 -2.58
N ASP A 28 -3.96 -1.39 -3.72
CA ASP A 28 -3.94 0.06 -3.77
C ASP A 28 -5.32 0.65 -4.07
N LYS A 29 -5.55 1.91 -3.67
CA LYS A 29 -6.76 2.66 -4.01
C LYS A 29 -6.49 3.79 -4.99
N PRO A 30 -7.44 4.09 -5.89
CA PRO A 30 -7.34 5.23 -6.79
C PRO A 30 -7.86 6.55 -6.17
N ILE A 31 -8.28 6.56 -4.90
CA ILE A 31 -8.84 7.76 -4.26
C ILE A 31 -7.74 8.61 -3.63
N MET A 32 -7.60 9.80 -4.17
CA MET A 32 -6.84 10.93 -3.62
C MET A 32 -7.83 12.05 -3.27
N LEU A 33 -7.74 12.57 -2.04
CA LEU A 33 -8.63 13.60 -1.49
C LEU A 33 -7.82 14.54 -0.61
N GLY A 34 -8.19 15.82 -0.60
CA GLY A 34 -7.50 16.84 0.18
C GLY A 34 -6.16 17.23 -0.45
N GLY A 35 -6.18 17.93 -1.58
CA GLY A 35 -4.97 18.56 -2.12
C GLY A 35 -4.29 19.45 -1.07
N GLY A 36 -2.97 19.39 -1.00
CA GLY A 36 -2.15 20.02 0.03
C GLY A 36 -1.99 19.19 1.31
N SER A 37 -2.64 18.02 1.42
CA SER A 37 -2.55 17.19 2.63
C SER A 37 -1.30 16.30 2.67
N PHE A 38 -0.92 15.95 3.90
CA PHE A 38 0.12 14.97 4.18
C PHE A 38 -0.49 13.76 4.87
N THR A 39 0.04 12.58 4.57
CA THR A 39 -0.31 11.35 5.27
C THR A 39 0.96 10.60 5.63
N VAL A 40 1.08 10.29 6.91
CA VAL A 40 2.12 9.38 7.42
C VAL A 40 1.47 8.04 7.65
N LYS A 41 2.09 6.97 7.17
CA LYS A 41 1.59 5.61 7.40
C LYS A 41 2.71 4.59 7.49
N THR A 42 2.41 3.48 8.14
CA THR A 42 3.20 2.25 8.14
C THR A 42 2.28 1.08 7.86
N LEU A 43 2.82 0.04 7.24
CA LEU A 43 2.17 -1.25 7.08
C LEU A 43 3.25 -2.31 7.31
N THR A 44 3.44 -2.66 8.58
CA THR A 44 4.42 -3.65 8.98
C THR A 44 3.98 -5.01 8.47
N GLU A 45 4.87 -5.69 7.76
CA GLU A 45 4.69 -7.07 7.32
C GLU A 45 5.59 -7.98 8.15
N ILE A 46 5.01 -8.95 8.83
CA ILE A 46 5.71 -10.08 9.45
C ILE A 46 5.51 -11.27 8.53
N ARG A 47 6.55 -11.61 7.76
CA ARG A 47 6.53 -12.61 6.70
C ARG A 47 7.26 -13.85 7.15
N HIS A 48 6.59 -14.99 7.07
CA HIS A 48 7.15 -16.30 7.34
C HIS A 48 7.27 -17.07 6.03
N THR A 49 8.48 -17.54 5.70
CA THR A 49 8.72 -18.34 4.49
C THR A 49 9.39 -19.67 4.86
N GLU A 50 9.67 -20.50 3.85
CA GLU A 50 10.55 -21.66 4.00
C GLU A 50 12.03 -21.26 4.20
N ARG A 51 12.41 -20.02 3.88
CA ARG A 51 13.78 -19.51 4.01
C ARG A 51 14.08 -18.93 5.39
N GLY A 52 13.04 -18.60 6.15
CA GLY A 52 13.13 -17.93 7.45
C GLY A 52 12.06 -16.85 7.64
N ASP A 53 12.33 -15.97 8.60
CA ASP A 53 11.38 -14.99 9.10
C ASP A 53 11.86 -13.55 8.85
N PHE A 54 10.94 -12.70 8.41
CA PHE A 54 11.23 -11.33 8.02
C PHE A 54 10.22 -10.37 8.63
N THR A 55 10.68 -9.26 9.18
CA THR A 55 9.81 -8.16 9.62
C THR A 55 10.17 -6.90 8.85
N TYR A 56 9.29 -6.50 7.94
CA TYR A 56 9.45 -5.33 7.08
C TYR A 56 8.58 -4.18 7.58
N ILE A 57 9.19 -3.05 7.91
CA ILE A 57 8.57 -1.89 8.55
C ILE A 57 8.77 -0.67 7.65
N PRO A 58 7.86 -0.40 6.71
CA PRO A 58 7.94 0.76 5.82
C PRO A 58 7.39 2.02 6.49
N PHE A 59 8.25 3.01 6.73
CA PHE A 59 7.78 4.36 7.06
C PHE A 59 7.45 5.11 5.75
N MET A 60 6.17 5.47 5.56
CA MET A 60 5.71 6.08 4.31
C MET A 60 5.19 7.49 4.55
N LEU A 61 5.77 8.45 3.84
CA LEU A 61 5.31 9.83 3.80
C LEU A 61 4.65 10.11 2.44
N HIS A 62 3.36 10.39 2.44
CA HIS A 62 2.56 10.68 1.25
C HIS A 62 2.18 12.14 1.26
N TYR A 63 2.41 12.83 0.15
CA TYR A 63 2.00 14.20 -0.08
C TYR A 63 1.09 14.25 -1.30
N LEU A 64 -0.02 14.99 -1.21
CA LEU A 64 -0.92 15.22 -2.34
C LEU A 64 -0.76 16.66 -2.83
N PRO A 65 0.17 16.97 -3.77
CA PRO A 65 0.31 18.32 -4.31
C PRO A 65 -1.00 18.89 -4.86
N THR A 66 -1.83 18.02 -5.44
CA THR A 66 -3.18 18.35 -5.90
C THR A 66 -4.14 17.25 -5.49
N SER A 67 -5.45 17.47 -5.66
CA SER A 67 -6.46 16.41 -5.42
C SER A 67 -6.39 15.25 -6.43
N ASN A 68 -5.51 15.32 -7.44
CA ASN A 68 -5.35 14.29 -8.47
C ASN A 68 -3.92 13.72 -8.55
N SER A 69 -2.99 14.20 -7.72
CA SER A 69 -1.58 13.79 -7.77
C SER A 69 -1.08 13.42 -6.38
N LEU A 70 -0.30 12.36 -6.27
CA LEU A 70 0.38 11.96 -5.04
C LEU A 70 1.84 11.66 -5.33
N VAL A 71 2.70 12.17 -4.47
CA VAL A 71 4.13 11.84 -4.42
C VAL A 71 4.42 11.30 -3.03
N ALA A 72 5.17 10.20 -2.95
CA ALA A 72 5.52 9.62 -1.67
C ALA A 72 6.94 9.07 -1.63
N VAL A 73 7.50 9.05 -0.43
CA VAL A 73 8.78 8.41 -0.10
C VAL A 73 8.53 7.35 0.95
N HIS A 74 9.05 6.16 0.73
CA HIS A 74 8.95 5.02 1.63
C HIS A 74 10.36 4.66 2.08
N VAL A 75 10.59 4.69 3.38
CA VAL A 75 11.87 4.34 4.01
C VAL A 75 11.64 3.09 4.86
N PRO A 76 12.00 1.91 4.33
CA PRO A 76 11.77 0.66 5.04
C PRO A 76 12.93 0.23 5.92
N TYR A 77 12.58 -0.30 7.09
CA TYR A 77 13.47 -1.05 7.94
C TYR A 77 13.13 -2.54 7.86
N LEU A 78 14.13 -3.40 7.84
CA LEU A 78 13.97 -4.83 7.69
C LEU A 78 14.76 -5.55 8.78
N ASN A 79 14.08 -6.38 9.55
CA ASN A 79 14.67 -7.43 10.36
C ASN A 79 14.57 -8.74 9.58
N TYR A 80 15.66 -9.51 9.54
CA TYR A 80 15.71 -10.78 8.83
C TYR A 80 16.41 -11.84 9.68
N ASP A 81 15.81 -13.02 9.71
CA ASP A 81 16.37 -14.25 10.25
C ASP A 81 16.28 -15.32 9.16
N ILE A 82 17.40 -15.60 8.51
CA ILE A 82 17.47 -16.59 7.42
C ILE A 82 17.97 -17.92 8.00
N ASP A 83 17.22 -18.99 7.75
CA ASP A 83 17.56 -20.34 8.22
C ASP A 83 18.93 -20.76 7.68
N ASN A 84 19.82 -21.19 8.59
CA ASN A 84 21.23 -21.51 8.29
C ASN A 84 21.99 -20.36 7.57
N GLY A 85 21.52 -19.13 7.70
CA GLY A 85 22.06 -17.95 7.03
C GLY A 85 22.29 -16.78 7.98
N PRO A 86 22.44 -15.56 7.42
CA PRO A 86 22.69 -14.37 8.22
C PRO A 86 21.42 -13.92 8.95
N ARG A 87 21.60 -13.46 10.18
CA ARG A 87 20.61 -12.75 10.99
C ARG A 87 21.00 -11.29 11.12
N GLY A 88 20.03 -10.39 11.09
CA GLY A 88 20.31 -8.99 11.32
C GLY A 88 19.14 -8.05 11.06
N SER A 89 19.47 -6.77 11.04
CA SER A 89 18.51 -5.69 10.87
C SER A 89 19.15 -4.52 10.14
N GLY A 90 18.40 -3.81 9.31
CA GLY A 90 18.91 -2.65 8.60
C GLY A 90 17.86 -1.96 7.74
N LEU A 91 18.27 -0.90 7.05
CA LEU A 91 17.42 -0.30 6.01
C LEU A 91 17.29 -1.25 4.83
N ALA A 92 16.08 -1.37 4.32
CA ALA A 92 15.79 -2.00 3.04
C ALA A 92 15.76 -0.95 1.91
N ASP A 93 15.46 -1.40 0.70
CA ASP A 93 15.46 -0.56 -0.49
C ASP A 93 14.41 0.57 -0.40
N VAL A 94 14.88 1.82 -0.44
CA VAL A 94 14.03 3.02 -0.39
C VAL A 94 13.17 3.10 -1.65
N LYS A 95 11.90 3.50 -1.50
CA LYS A 95 10.97 3.58 -2.63
C LYS A 95 10.41 4.99 -2.81
N ILE A 96 10.35 5.45 -4.06
CA ILE A 96 9.72 6.72 -4.44
C ILE A 96 8.48 6.39 -5.28
N MET A 97 7.33 6.91 -4.88
CA MET A 97 6.05 6.63 -5.53
C MET A 97 5.48 7.89 -6.16
N GLY A 98 4.96 7.76 -7.37
CA GLY A 98 4.14 8.76 -8.04
C GLY A 98 2.78 8.17 -8.40
N LYS A 99 1.72 8.96 -8.25
CA LYS A 99 0.38 8.62 -8.72
C LYS A 99 -0.31 9.80 -9.36
N TYR A 100 -1.06 9.53 -10.41
CA TYR A 100 -1.88 10.52 -11.10
C TYR A 100 -3.26 9.97 -11.44
N GLN A 101 -4.31 10.59 -10.91
CA GLN A 101 -5.71 10.28 -11.20
C GLN A 101 -6.13 10.97 -12.49
N PHE A 102 -6.26 10.18 -13.55
CA PHE A 102 -6.65 10.67 -14.87
C PHE A 102 -8.15 10.49 -15.16
N TYR A 103 -8.86 9.69 -14.35
CA TYR A 103 -10.31 9.50 -14.50
C TYR A 103 -11.02 9.55 -13.15
N ARG A 104 -12.15 10.27 -13.12
CA ARG A 104 -13.07 10.32 -11.98
C ARG A 104 -14.49 10.50 -12.47
N LYS A 105 -15.39 9.63 -12.01
CA LYS A 105 -16.83 9.73 -12.22
C LYS A 105 -17.54 9.58 -10.89
N ASP A 106 -18.04 10.69 -10.36
CA ASP A 106 -18.76 10.74 -9.10
C ASP A 106 -20.27 10.64 -9.33
N GLY A 107 -20.96 10.01 -8.39
CA GLY A 107 -22.41 9.94 -8.33
C GLY A 107 -22.88 9.91 -6.88
N THR A 108 -24.20 9.93 -6.68
CA THR A 108 -24.76 9.93 -5.32
C THR A 108 -24.36 8.65 -4.57
N GLY A 109 -23.55 8.82 -3.51
CA GLY A 109 -23.09 7.72 -2.66
C GLY A 109 -22.15 6.72 -3.33
N LYS A 110 -21.56 7.07 -4.48
CA LYS A 110 -20.61 6.22 -5.20
C LYS A 110 -19.62 7.02 -6.04
N THR A 111 -18.42 6.50 -6.23
CA THR A 111 -17.38 7.08 -7.09
C THR A 111 -16.64 5.98 -7.82
N PHE A 112 -16.31 6.22 -9.08
CA PHE A 112 -15.38 5.39 -9.84
C PHE A 112 -14.18 6.22 -10.25
N ARG A 113 -12.98 5.70 -10.04
CA ARG A 113 -11.73 6.42 -10.31
C ARG A 113 -10.67 5.52 -10.92
N MET A 114 -9.79 6.11 -11.71
CA MET A 114 -8.61 5.44 -12.25
C MET A 114 -7.36 6.30 -12.06
N VAL A 115 -6.26 5.62 -11.75
CA VAL A 115 -4.96 6.21 -11.42
C VAL A 115 -3.86 5.47 -12.16
N ALA A 116 -2.93 6.22 -12.75
CA ALA A 116 -1.63 5.70 -13.16
C ALA A 116 -0.67 5.81 -11.98
N LYS A 117 0.10 4.75 -11.73
CA LYS A 117 1.00 4.60 -10.59
C LYS A 117 2.38 4.22 -11.08
N THR A 118 3.39 4.82 -10.48
CA THR A 118 4.77 4.35 -10.59
C THR A 118 5.41 4.25 -9.22
N LEU A 119 6.27 3.26 -9.03
CA LEU A 119 7.06 3.07 -7.82
C LEU A 119 8.48 2.71 -8.23
N GLN A 120 9.43 3.54 -7.81
CA GLN A 120 10.85 3.41 -8.12
C GLN A 120 11.55 2.91 -6.85
N THR A 121 12.09 1.71 -6.90
CA THR A 121 12.83 1.07 -5.81
C THR A 121 14.32 1.32 -6.03
N LEU A 122 14.98 1.92 -5.05
CA LEU A 122 16.39 2.28 -5.11
C LEU A 122 17.22 1.24 -4.34
N PRO A 123 18.35 0.77 -4.87
CA PRO A 123 19.19 -0.26 -4.26
C PRO A 123 20.02 0.31 -3.09
N THR A 124 19.34 0.78 -2.05
CA THR A 124 19.96 1.39 -0.86
C THR A 124 20.06 0.41 0.30
N GLY A 125 19.29 -0.68 0.25
CA GLY A 125 19.28 -1.71 1.27
C GLY A 125 20.38 -2.75 1.05
N LYS A 126 20.52 -3.65 2.02
CA LYS A 126 21.38 -4.83 1.86
C LYS A 126 20.77 -5.78 0.83
N GLU A 127 21.58 -6.27 -0.08
CA GLU A 127 21.20 -7.32 -1.03
C GLU A 127 21.00 -8.64 -0.27
N LEU A 128 19.73 -9.06 -0.14
CA LEU A 128 19.33 -10.30 0.56
C LEU A 128 18.60 -11.27 -0.37
N ASP A 129 18.34 -10.85 -1.62
CA ASP A 129 17.53 -11.58 -2.61
C ASP A 129 16.16 -11.98 -2.03
N LEU A 130 15.52 -11.01 -1.35
CA LEU A 130 14.18 -11.15 -0.79
C LEU A 130 13.19 -10.35 -1.64
N MET A 131 12.41 -11.07 -2.45
CA MET A 131 11.40 -10.48 -3.31
C MET A 131 10.46 -9.54 -2.54
N ASP A 132 10.16 -8.39 -3.13
CA ASP A 132 9.36 -7.28 -2.58
C ASP A 132 9.91 -6.56 -1.33
N LEU A 133 10.86 -7.18 -0.60
CA LEU A 133 11.42 -6.66 0.65
C LEU A 133 12.75 -5.93 0.44
N SER A 134 13.78 -6.64 -0.03
CA SER A 134 15.14 -6.12 -0.22
C SER A 134 15.87 -6.99 -1.22
N THR A 135 15.97 -6.49 -2.45
CA THR A 135 16.63 -7.19 -3.55
C THR A 135 18.01 -6.63 -3.83
N GLY A 136 18.32 -5.41 -3.35
CA GLY A 136 19.55 -4.71 -3.69
C GLY A 136 19.61 -4.28 -5.15
N LYS A 137 18.48 -4.36 -5.88
CA LYS A 137 18.38 -3.99 -7.29
C LYS A 137 17.48 -2.77 -7.47
N TYR A 138 17.79 -1.97 -8.48
CA TYR A 138 16.86 -0.95 -8.94
C TYR A 138 15.67 -1.61 -9.64
N ALA A 139 14.45 -1.19 -9.30
CA ALA A 139 13.24 -1.69 -9.94
C ALA A 139 12.24 -0.56 -10.16
N GLY A 140 11.62 -0.53 -11.35
CA GLY A 140 10.53 0.36 -11.70
C GLY A 140 9.23 -0.43 -11.82
N TYR A 141 8.27 -0.16 -10.95
CA TYR A 141 6.91 -0.67 -11.08
C TYR A 141 6.02 0.37 -11.75
N TYR A 142 5.23 -0.06 -12.72
CA TYR A 142 4.29 0.76 -13.48
C TYR A 142 2.93 0.08 -13.52
N GLY A 143 1.89 0.75 -13.04
CA GLY A 143 0.57 0.14 -12.94
C GLY A 143 -0.59 1.10 -13.13
N ILE A 144 -1.74 0.53 -13.45
CA ILE A 144 -3.03 1.22 -13.50
C ILE A 144 -3.88 0.66 -12.38
N VAL A 145 -4.44 1.55 -11.57
CA VAL A 145 -5.36 1.23 -10.49
C VAL A 145 -6.74 1.76 -10.85
N ALA A 146 -7.74 0.90 -10.91
CA ALA A 146 -9.13 1.25 -11.03
C ALA A 146 -9.87 0.91 -9.73
N GLY A 147 -10.90 1.68 -9.40
CA GLY A 147 -11.61 1.44 -8.16
C GLY A 147 -13.00 2.06 -8.16
N TYR A 148 -13.92 1.30 -7.62
CA TYR A 148 -15.31 1.65 -7.43
C TYR A 148 -15.60 1.62 -5.93
N GLU A 149 -15.96 2.76 -5.36
CA GLU A 149 -16.36 2.85 -3.95
C GLU A 149 -17.81 3.28 -3.86
N SER A 150 -18.56 2.65 -2.96
CA SER A 150 -19.94 3.00 -2.64
C SER A 150 -20.16 2.92 -1.13
N LEU A 151 -21.27 3.46 -0.64
CA LEU A 151 -21.61 3.36 0.79
C LEU A 151 -21.77 1.91 1.30
N LYS A 152 -21.88 0.91 0.41
CA LYS A 152 -22.13 -0.50 0.76
C LYS A 152 -20.93 -1.41 0.54
N TYR A 153 -20.08 -1.09 -0.44
CA TYR A 153 -18.93 -1.90 -0.79
C TYR A 153 -17.94 -1.10 -1.64
N GLY A 154 -16.68 -1.53 -1.58
CA GLY A 154 -15.57 -1.09 -2.41
C GLY A 154 -15.01 -2.21 -3.25
N ILE A 155 -14.57 -1.90 -4.46
CA ILE A 155 -13.85 -2.80 -5.35
C ILE A 155 -12.62 -2.07 -5.86
N SER A 156 -11.44 -2.65 -5.69
CA SER A 156 -10.18 -2.14 -6.23
C SER A 156 -9.59 -3.16 -7.20
N ASN A 157 -9.03 -2.68 -8.30
CA ASN A 157 -8.28 -3.49 -9.24
C ASN A 157 -6.98 -2.78 -9.61
N GLU A 158 -5.88 -3.51 -9.64
CA GLU A 158 -4.58 -3.00 -10.04
C GLU A 158 -3.95 -4.00 -11.01
N LEU A 159 -3.48 -3.50 -12.15
CA LEU A 159 -2.65 -4.25 -13.07
C LEU A 159 -1.35 -3.47 -13.24
N GLY A 160 -0.22 -4.13 -13.06
CA GLY A 160 1.08 -3.49 -13.20
C GLY A 160 2.19 -4.45 -13.58
N TYR A 161 3.28 -3.86 -14.02
CA TYR A 161 4.50 -4.54 -14.42
C TYR A 161 5.66 -4.02 -13.58
N ASN A 162 6.35 -4.93 -12.91
CA ASN A 162 7.63 -4.67 -12.29
C ASN A 162 8.73 -4.91 -13.33
N TRP A 163 9.56 -3.90 -13.55
CA TRP A 163 10.69 -3.95 -14.46
C TRP A 163 11.99 -3.76 -13.68
N VAL A 164 12.95 -4.66 -13.89
CA VAL A 164 14.31 -4.61 -13.34
C VAL A 164 15.28 -4.56 -14.52
N PRO A 165 16.29 -3.66 -14.54
CA PRO A 165 17.14 -3.47 -15.71
C PRO A 165 17.89 -4.72 -16.20
N ASP A 166 18.17 -5.67 -15.31
CA ASP A 166 18.82 -6.94 -15.65
C ASP A 166 17.84 -8.05 -16.05
N GLY A 167 16.54 -7.77 -16.05
CA GLY A 167 15.46 -8.69 -16.37
C GLY A 167 15.31 -9.86 -15.39
N SER A 168 16.00 -9.86 -14.25
CA SER A 168 16.07 -11.07 -13.39
C SER A 168 14.83 -11.29 -12.51
N LEU A 169 13.98 -10.28 -12.40
CA LEU A 169 12.88 -10.15 -11.44
C LEU A 169 11.72 -9.35 -12.05
N ASP A 170 11.57 -9.38 -13.38
CA ASP A 170 10.41 -8.75 -13.99
C ASP A 170 9.17 -9.55 -13.61
N ALA A 171 8.08 -8.84 -13.32
CA ALA A 171 6.87 -9.48 -12.85
C ALA A 171 5.62 -8.77 -13.34
N LEU A 172 4.68 -9.55 -13.88
CA LEU A 172 3.31 -9.10 -14.07
C LEU A 172 2.56 -9.27 -12.75
N THR A 173 2.01 -8.19 -12.22
CA THR A 173 1.23 -8.19 -10.98
C THR A 173 -0.21 -7.78 -11.26
N HIS A 174 -1.15 -8.57 -10.77
CA HIS A 174 -2.57 -8.22 -10.76
C HIS A 174 -3.12 -8.31 -9.33
N LYS A 175 -3.77 -7.25 -8.87
CA LYS A 175 -4.42 -7.23 -7.56
C LYS A 175 -5.89 -6.93 -7.71
N ILE A 176 -6.72 -7.63 -6.95
CA ILE A 176 -8.14 -7.34 -6.83
C ILE A 176 -8.52 -7.36 -5.35
N GLY A 177 -9.29 -6.36 -4.93
CA GLY A 177 -9.69 -6.18 -3.54
C GLY A 177 -11.16 -5.85 -3.43
N PHE A 178 -11.81 -6.37 -2.38
CA PHE A 178 -13.19 -6.09 -2.03
C PHE A 178 -13.24 -5.55 -0.61
N GLY A 179 -13.85 -4.38 -0.42
CA GLY A 179 -14.05 -3.74 0.87
C GLY A 179 -15.51 -3.77 1.28
N LEU A 180 -15.79 -4.16 2.52
CA LEU A 180 -17.14 -4.19 3.09
C LEU A 180 -17.22 -3.36 4.38
N PRO A 181 -17.83 -2.17 4.35
CA PRO A 181 -18.12 -1.39 5.54
C PRO A 181 -19.17 -2.09 6.42
N LEU A 182 -18.84 -2.31 7.70
CA LEU A 182 -19.73 -2.93 8.68
C LEU A 182 -20.61 -1.91 9.44
N LEU A 183 -20.18 -0.65 9.48
CA LEU A 183 -20.90 0.43 10.14
C LEU A 183 -21.59 1.32 9.12
N LYS A 184 -22.75 1.87 9.48
CA LYS A 184 -23.40 2.89 8.67
C LYS A 184 -22.47 4.12 8.53
N PRO A 185 -22.42 4.76 7.35
CA PRO A 185 -21.69 6.01 7.18
C PRO A 185 -22.17 7.06 8.20
N GLN A 186 -21.24 7.65 8.95
CA GLN A 186 -21.50 8.68 9.95
C GLN A 186 -20.38 9.73 9.94
N TYR A 187 -20.74 10.99 10.24
CA TYR A 187 -19.79 12.07 10.49
C TYR A 187 -19.70 12.40 12.00
N PRO A 188 -18.50 12.57 12.58
CA PRO A 188 -17.18 12.33 11.98
C PRO A 188 -16.94 10.84 11.67
N ASN A 189 -16.00 10.55 10.76
CA ASN A 189 -15.67 9.18 10.33
C ASN A 189 -15.51 8.24 11.53
N LYS A 190 -16.32 7.18 11.54
CA LYS A 190 -16.17 5.98 12.36
C LYS A 190 -16.57 4.78 11.52
N GLN A 191 -15.60 4.00 11.08
CA GLN A 191 -15.82 2.86 10.20
C GLN A 191 -15.04 1.63 10.68
N VAL A 192 -15.67 0.48 10.49
CA VAL A 192 -15.01 -0.82 10.55
C VAL A 192 -15.23 -1.46 9.19
N ASN A 193 -14.15 -1.82 8.50
CA ASN A 193 -14.20 -2.39 7.17
C ASN A 193 -13.57 -3.78 7.17
N LEU A 194 -14.17 -4.72 6.45
CA LEU A 194 -13.55 -5.99 6.12
C LEU A 194 -12.97 -5.92 4.71
N TYR A 195 -11.81 -6.51 4.49
CA TYR A 195 -11.16 -6.59 3.19
C TYR A 195 -10.86 -8.02 2.80
N PHE A 196 -11.15 -8.34 1.54
CA PHE A 196 -10.84 -9.60 0.88
C PHE A 196 -10.01 -9.26 -0.35
N GLU A 197 -8.73 -9.60 -0.33
CA GLU A 197 -7.77 -9.13 -1.33
C GLU A 197 -7.02 -10.31 -1.93
N TYR A 198 -6.84 -10.29 -3.25
CA TYR A 198 -6.09 -11.27 -4.00
C TYR A 198 -4.94 -10.57 -4.70
N THR A 199 -3.75 -11.14 -4.62
CA THR A 199 -2.56 -10.67 -5.34
C THR A 199 -2.01 -11.82 -6.16
N ASN A 200 -2.00 -11.64 -7.46
CA ASN A 200 -1.36 -12.48 -8.44
C ASN A 200 -0.02 -11.84 -8.81
N SER A 201 1.05 -12.62 -8.76
CA SER A 201 2.38 -12.23 -9.19
C SER A 201 2.97 -13.33 -10.06
N TRP A 202 3.30 -12.98 -11.30
CA TRP A 202 3.95 -13.89 -12.24
C TRP A 202 5.29 -13.29 -12.64
N LEU A 203 6.37 -13.94 -12.18
CA LEU A 203 7.73 -13.59 -12.55
C LEU A 203 8.08 -14.28 -13.86
N VAL A 204 8.27 -13.50 -14.90
CA VAL A 204 8.27 -13.98 -16.28
C VAL A 204 9.54 -14.80 -16.57
N GLU A 205 10.69 -14.38 -16.07
CA GLU A 205 11.98 -15.02 -16.39
C GLU A 205 12.26 -16.27 -15.56
N ARG A 206 11.66 -16.37 -14.38
CA ARG A 206 11.84 -17.52 -13.47
C ARG A 206 10.73 -18.55 -13.57
N ASP A 207 9.67 -18.25 -14.34
CA ASP A 207 8.42 -19.01 -14.37
C ASP A 207 7.84 -19.25 -12.98
N TRP A 208 7.98 -18.25 -12.09
CA TRP A 208 7.45 -18.33 -10.73
C TRP A 208 6.08 -17.68 -10.68
N TYR A 209 5.13 -18.40 -10.10
CA TYR A 209 3.75 -17.95 -9.99
C TYR A 209 3.27 -17.99 -8.55
N GLN A 210 2.65 -16.91 -8.12
CA GLN A 210 2.07 -16.81 -6.79
C GLN A 210 0.69 -16.17 -6.84
N LEU A 211 -0.27 -16.85 -6.21
CA LEU A 211 -1.59 -16.30 -5.92
C LEU A 211 -1.76 -16.23 -4.41
N LEU A 212 -1.84 -15.02 -3.89
CA LEU A 212 -2.03 -14.75 -2.46
C LEU A 212 -3.45 -14.30 -2.19
N TYR A 213 -3.98 -14.73 -1.05
CA TYR A 213 -5.23 -14.24 -0.49
C TYR A 213 -4.98 -13.57 0.86
N ALA A 214 -5.49 -12.36 1.04
CA ALA A 214 -5.45 -11.64 2.29
C ALA A 214 -6.87 -11.34 2.80
N GLN A 215 -7.10 -11.67 4.06
CA GLN A 215 -8.27 -11.24 4.82
C GLN A 215 -7.84 -10.20 5.83
N GLY A 216 -8.46 -9.03 5.81
CA GLY A 216 -8.15 -7.98 6.77
C GLY A 216 -9.36 -7.28 7.37
N VAL A 217 -9.11 -6.61 8.49
CA VAL A 217 -10.01 -5.70 9.17
C VAL A 217 -9.33 -4.36 9.33
N GLN A 218 -10.10 -3.30 9.14
CA GLN A 218 -9.63 -1.94 9.28
C GLN A 218 -10.57 -1.17 10.19
N TYR A 219 -9.99 -0.40 11.10
CA TYR A 219 -10.72 0.56 11.91
C TYR A 219 -10.28 1.97 11.56
N ALA A 220 -11.19 2.77 11.04
CA ALA A 220 -10.95 4.17 10.72
C ALA A 220 -11.76 5.08 11.66
N ARG A 221 -11.08 6.08 12.25
CA ARG A 221 -11.72 7.08 13.09
C ARG A 221 -11.06 8.44 12.91
N LYS A 222 -11.84 9.44 12.50
CA LYS A 222 -11.34 10.78 12.17
C LYS A 222 -10.17 10.68 11.16
N ASN A 223 -8.97 11.05 11.60
CA ASN A 223 -7.76 11.10 10.78
C ASN A 223 -6.86 9.88 10.98
N VAL A 224 -7.25 8.95 11.85
CA VAL A 224 -6.47 7.76 12.21
C VAL A 224 -7.09 6.52 11.58
N THR A 225 -6.25 5.60 11.12
CA THR A 225 -6.67 4.27 10.70
C THR A 225 -5.71 3.23 11.22
N PHE A 226 -6.26 2.09 11.63
CA PHE A 226 -5.52 0.89 12.01
C PHE A 226 -5.95 -0.26 11.13
N ASP A 227 -4.98 -1.03 10.66
CA ASP A 227 -5.18 -2.15 9.75
C ASP A 227 -4.59 -3.41 10.36
N LEU A 228 -5.30 -4.53 10.24
CA LEU A 228 -4.81 -5.87 10.56
C LEU A 228 -5.21 -6.79 9.43
N ALA A 229 -4.27 -7.55 8.87
CA ALA A 229 -4.59 -8.57 7.88
C ALA A 229 -3.70 -9.81 8.03
N VAL A 230 -4.25 -10.96 7.64
CA VAL A 230 -3.49 -12.19 7.42
C VAL A 230 -3.51 -12.49 5.93
N GLN A 231 -2.36 -12.86 5.38
CA GLN A 231 -2.21 -13.27 4.00
C GLN A 231 -1.61 -14.67 3.93
N VAL A 232 -2.18 -15.49 3.07
CA VAL A 232 -1.76 -16.87 2.83
C VAL A 232 -1.66 -17.12 1.33
N PRO A 233 -0.75 -17.99 0.88
CA PRO A 233 -0.72 -18.42 -0.50
C PRO A 233 -1.87 -19.39 -0.80
N LEU A 234 -2.60 -19.15 -1.88
CA LEU A 234 -3.50 -20.11 -2.51
C LEU A 234 -2.75 -20.95 -3.56
N VAL A 235 -1.81 -20.33 -4.27
CA VAL A 235 -0.87 -20.97 -5.19
C VAL A 235 0.51 -20.38 -4.94
N ASN A 236 1.55 -21.22 -4.95
CA ASN A 236 2.91 -20.82 -4.56
C ASN A 236 3.96 -21.62 -5.31
N ASP A 237 3.94 -21.48 -6.63
CA ASP A 237 4.86 -22.12 -7.55
C ASP A 237 6.13 -21.27 -7.64
N ILE A 238 6.84 -21.22 -6.52
CA ILE A 238 8.15 -20.57 -6.35
C ILE A 238 9.15 -21.69 -6.03
N GLU A 239 10.43 -21.45 -6.33
CA GLU A 239 11.54 -22.33 -5.93
C GLU A 239 11.43 -22.79 -4.46
N GLU A 240 11.72 -24.07 -4.25
CA GLU A 240 11.72 -24.68 -2.91
C GLU A 240 12.68 -23.95 -1.96
N GLY A 241 12.28 -23.83 -0.69
CA GLY A 241 13.04 -23.07 0.29
C GLY A 241 12.77 -21.57 0.24
N ARG A 242 11.98 -21.06 -0.71
CA ARG A 242 11.57 -19.63 -0.77
C ARG A 242 10.06 -19.41 -0.62
N LYS A 243 9.27 -20.47 -0.60
CA LYS A 243 7.81 -20.39 -0.59
C LYS A 243 7.33 -19.63 0.65
N LEU A 244 6.42 -18.68 0.42
CA LEU A 244 5.67 -18.04 1.50
C LEU A 244 4.87 -19.09 2.29
N LYS A 245 4.87 -19.00 3.62
CA LYS A 245 3.94 -19.74 4.48
C LYS A 245 2.72 -18.86 4.79
N TYR A 246 2.97 -17.69 5.36
CA TYR A 246 1.97 -16.65 5.59
C TYR A 246 2.64 -15.31 5.90
N SER A 247 1.86 -14.22 5.78
CA SER A 247 2.23 -12.89 6.25
C SER A 247 1.16 -12.32 7.17
N LEU A 248 1.59 -11.60 8.20
CA LEU A 248 0.74 -10.78 9.06
C LEU A 248 1.02 -9.30 8.79
N PHE A 249 -0.03 -8.52 8.58
CA PHE A 249 0.06 -7.09 8.32
C PHE A 249 -0.50 -6.29 9.49
N LEU A 250 0.27 -5.31 9.96
CA LEU A 250 -0.11 -4.36 11.00
C LEU A 250 0.10 -2.94 10.48
N GLY A 251 -1.00 -2.24 10.20
CA GLY A 251 -0.97 -0.91 9.62
C GLY A 251 -1.42 0.17 10.58
N SER A 252 -0.81 1.34 10.47
CA SER A 252 -1.36 2.57 11.04
C SER A 252 -1.16 3.73 10.09
N ARG A 253 -2.10 4.66 10.10
CA ARG A 253 -2.11 5.84 9.23
C ARG A 253 -2.65 7.05 9.97
N TYR A 254 -2.01 8.20 9.76
CA TYR A 254 -2.45 9.51 10.20
C TYR A 254 -2.44 10.49 9.02
N SER A 255 -3.57 11.15 8.78
CA SER A 255 -3.69 12.22 7.77
C SER A 255 -3.78 13.59 8.44
N PHE A 256 -2.95 14.52 7.98
CA PHE A 256 -2.89 15.91 8.45
C PHE A 256 -3.85 16.80 7.64
#